data_AF-A0ABD0NVF8-F1
#
_entry.id   AF-A0ABD0NVF8-F1
#
_cell.length_a   1.000
_cell.length_b   1.000
_cell.length_c   1.000
_cell.angle_alpha   90.00
_cell.angle_beta   90.00
_cell.angle_gamma   90.00
#
_symmetry.space_group_name_H-M   'P 1'
#
loop_
_entity.id
_entity.type
_entity.pdbx_description
1 polymer ?
#
loop_
_entity_poly.entity_id
_entity_poly.type
_entity_poly.pdbx_seq_one_letter_code
_entity_poly.pdbx_strand_id
1 'polypeptide(L)' 'IKPVLKGEGSEKKQVAVSVLYHSVSISLALLSPFMPFLTEELWQRLLPYADSDGTSSSLCVQPYPKTSQL' A
#
# COMPACT_ATOMS: atom_id res chain seq x y z
N ILE A 1 4.15 -18.68 6.83
CA ILE A 1 3.71 -17.33 7.26
C ILE A 1 4.79 -16.69 8.14
N LYS A 2 5.39 -15.58 7.68
CA LYS A 2 6.71 -15.05 8.13
C LYS A 2 6.80 -14.79 9.65
N PRO A 3 7.89 -15.20 10.33
CA PRO A 3 8.05 -15.11 11.79
C PRO A 3 8.02 -13.67 12.32
N VAL A 4 8.35 -12.68 11.49
CA VAL A 4 8.33 -11.25 11.85
C VAL A 4 6.91 -10.70 12.07
N LEU A 5 5.89 -11.28 11.41
CA LEU A 5 4.49 -10.88 11.61
C LEU A 5 3.86 -11.53 12.86
N LYS A 6 4.44 -12.64 13.33
CA LYS A 6 3.97 -13.43 14.48
C LYS A 6 4.75 -13.16 15.77
N GLY A 7 5.92 -12.53 15.70
CA GLY A 7 6.74 -12.19 16.87
C GLY A 7 6.16 -11.01 17.65
N GLU A 8 6.10 -11.14 18.97
CA GLU A 8 5.60 -10.16 19.97
C GLU A 8 6.45 -8.87 20.08
N GLY A 9 7.21 -8.50 19.04
CA GLY A 9 7.89 -7.21 18.94
C GLY A 9 7.01 -6.20 18.21
N SER A 10 6.15 -5.52 18.96
CA SER A 10 5.15 -4.55 18.46
C SER A 10 5.72 -3.51 17.48
N GLU A 11 6.90 -2.96 17.76
CA GLU A 11 7.54 -1.95 16.89
C GLU A 11 8.04 -2.53 15.56
N LYS A 12 8.77 -3.65 15.59
CA LYS A 12 9.30 -4.29 14.36
C LYS A 12 8.18 -4.75 13.44
N LYS A 13 7.05 -5.16 14.02
CA LYS A 13 5.86 -5.54 13.27
C LYS A 13 5.22 -4.33 12.58
N GLN A 14 5.07 -3.19 13.28
CA GLN A 14 4.53 -1.96 12.68
C GLN A 14 5.41 -1.47 11.53
N VAL A 15 6.74 -1.45 11.72
CA VAL A 15 7.68 -1.07 10.66
C VAL A 15 7.57 -2.01 9.46
N ALA A 16 7.53 -3.33 9.69
CA ALA A 16 7.39 -4.30 8.61
C ALA A 16 6.06 -4.14 7.84
N VAL A 17 4.96 -3.85 8.55
CA VAL A 17 3.65 -3.61 7.93
C VAL A 17 3.64 -2.30 7.15
N SER A 18 4.23 -1.23 7.70
CA SER A 18 4.35 0.08 7.03
C SER A 18 5.17 -0.01 5.75
N VAL A 19 6.33 -0.67 5.79
CA VAL A 19 7.17 -0.88 4.61
C VAL A 19 6.47 -1.77 3.57
N LEU A 20 5.78 -2.83 4.01
CA LEU A 20 5.02 -3.68 3.09
C LEU A 20 3.88 -2.91 2.43
N TYR A 21 3.16 -2.09 3.20
CA TYR A 21 2.10 -1.22 2.69
C TYR A 21 2.66 -0.25 1.65
N HIS A 22 3.79 0.42 1.93
CA HIS A 22 4.45 1.33 0.99
C HIS A 22 4.91 0.64 -0.30
N SER A 23 5.46 -0.57 -0.18
CA SER A 23 5.89 -1.34 -1.36
C SER A 23 4.70 -1.79 -2.22
N VAL A 24 3.62 -2.25 -1.58
CA VAL A 24 2.40 -2.69 -2.27
C VAL A 24 1.69 -1.48 -2.91
N SER A 25 1.62 -0.35 -2.23
CA SER A 25 0.99 0.86 -2.78
C SER A 25 1.67 1.33 -4.06
N ILE A 26 3.01 1.38 -4.06
CA ILE A 26 3.79 1.71 -5.25
C ILE A 26 3.58 0.67 -6.35
N SER A 27 3.59 -0.62 -6.01
CA SER A 27 3.39 -1.70 -7.00
C SER A 27 2.02 -1.62 -7.67
N LEU A 28 0.96 -1.31 -6.91
CA LEU A 28 -0.39 -1.10 -7.45
C LEU A 28 -0.44 0.14 -8.34
N ALA A 29 0.16 1.25 -7.92
CA ALA A 29 0.20 2.48 -8.71
C ALA A 29 0.96 2.29 -10.03
N LEU A 30 2.08 1.54 -10.00
CA LEU A 30 2.84 1.16 -11.20
C LEU A 30 2.04 0.26 -12.15
N LEU A 31 1.15 -0.58 -11.60
CA LEU A 31 0.31 -1.51 -12.37
C LEU A 31 -1.00 -0.87 -12.87
N SER A 32 -1.42 0.27 -12.31
CA SER A 32 -2.60 1.03 -12.72
C SER A 32 -2.72 1.33 -14.22
N PRO A 33 -1.64 1.66 -14.99
CA PRO A 33 -1.74 1.85 -16.44
C PRO A 33 -2.08 0.56 -17.22
N PHE A 34 -1.91 -0.63 -16.63
CA PHE A 34 -2.21 -1.90 -17.28
C PHE A 34 -3.57 -2.47 -16.89
N MET A 35 -3.92 -2.40 -15.60
CA MET A 35 -5.16 -2.98 -15.07
C MET A 35 -5.80 -2.07 -14.00
N PRO A 36 -6.36 -0.92 -14.39
CA PRO A 36 -6.84 0.09 -13.45
C PRO A 36 -7.91 -0.45 -12.49
N PHE A 37 -8.88 -1.23 -12.99
CA PHE A 37 -9.97 -1.78 -12.18
C PHE A 37 -9.50 -2.81 -11.15
N LEU A 38 -8.56 -3.69 -11.52
CA LEU A 38 -8.01 -4.69 -10.61
C LEU A 38 -7.19 -4.03 -9.50
N THR A 39 -6.37 -3.05 -9.87
CA THR A 39 -5.56 -2.31 -8.91
C THR A 39 -6.42 -1.46 -7.97
N GLU A 40 -7.55 -0.93 -8.45
CA GLU A 40 -8.51 -0.18 -7.64
C GLU A 40 -9.21 -1.06 -6.60
N GLU A 41 -9.68 -2.25 -6.99
CA GLU A 41 -10.27 -3.23 -6.06
C GLU A 41 -9.27 -3.66 -4.97
N LEU A 42 -8.01 -3.87 -5.34
CA LEU A 42 -6.96 -4.21 -4.37
C LEU A 42 -6.61 -3.02 -3.47
N TRP A 43 -6.62 -1.80 -4.01
CA TRP A 43 -6.37 -0.56 -3.27
C TRP A 43 -7.44 -0.34 -2.19
N GLN A 44 -8.72 -0.45 -2.54
CA GLN A 44 -9.83 -0.31 -1.59
C GLN A 44 -9.79 -1.34 -0.44
N ARG A 45 -9.27 -2.55 -0.68
CA ARG A 45 -9.03 -3.53 0.39
C ARG A 45 -7.85 -3.19 1.29
N LEU A 46 -6.90 -2.40 0.81
CA LEU A 46 -5.74 -1.93 1.56
C LEU A 46 -6.06 -0.67 2.40
N LEU A 47 -7.03 0.14 1.99
CA LEU A 47 -7.46 1.38 2.67
C LEU A 47 -7.73 1.24 4.18
N PRO A 48 -8.35 0.17 4.69
CA PRO A 48 -8.57 -0.01 6.14
C PRO A 48 -7.27 -0.09 6.96
N TYR A 49 -6.14 -0.38 6.30
CA TYR A 49 -4.81 -0.44 6.90
C TYR A 49 -3.99 0.85 6.66
N ALA A 50 -4.49 1.75 5.81
CA ALA A 50 -3.94 3.08 5.60
C ALA A 50 -4.57 4.02 6.62
N ASP A 51 -3.77 4.88 7.26
CA ASP A 51 -4.30 5.88 8.18
C ASP A 51 -5.46 6.66 7.53
N SER A 52 -6.47 6.92 8.35
CA SER A 52 -7.79 7.46 8.03
C SER A 52 -7.79 8.92 7.55
N ASP A 53 -6.84 9.33 6.71
CA ASP A 53 -6.71 10.71 6.25
C ASP A 53 -7.53 11.02 4.99
N GLY A 54 -8.32 10.06 4.48
CA GLY A 54 -9.38 10.29 3.49
C GLY A 54 -8.92 10.86 2.14
N THR A 55 -7.61 11.03 1.93
CA THR A 55 -7.06 11.83 0.83
C THR A 55 -6.89 11.07 -0.48
N SER A 56 -7.19 9.78 -0.54
CA SER A 56 -7.01 8.99 -1.77
C SER A 56 -8.15 7.98 -1.98
N SER A 57 -9.32 8.50 -2.33
CA SER A 57 -10.52 7.71 -2.61
C SER A 57 -10.41 6.80 -3.84
N SER A 58 -9.42 7.01 -4.73
CA SER A 58 -9.19 6.17 -5.90
C SER A 58 -7.74 6.22 -6.38
N LEU A 59 -7.16 5.04 -6.64
CA LEU A 59 -5.80 4.89 -7.18
C LEU A 59 -5.66 5.54 -8.56
N CYS A 60 -6.73 5.54 -9.37
CA CYS A 60 -6.73 6.15 -10.70
C CYS A 60 -6.57 7.69 -10.69
N VAL A 61 -6.82 8.34 -9.56
CA VAL A 61 -6.69 9.81 -9.41
C VAL A 61 -5.34 10.18 -8.77
N GLN A 62 -4.62 9.20 -8.22
CA GLN A 62 -3.36 9.43 -7.55
C GLN A 62 -2.24 9.73 -8.56
N PRO A 63 -1.33 10.68 -8.28
CA PRO A 63 -0.20 10.94 -9.15
C PRO A 63 0.67 9.69 -9.30
N TYR A 64 1.08 9.41 -10.53
CA TYR A 64 1.98 8.29 -10.82
C TYR A 64 3.28 8.42 -10.00
N PRO A 65 3.75 7.33 -9.36
CA PRO A 65 4.92 7.39 -8.50
C PRO A 65 6.15 7.85 -9.28
N LYS A 66 6.87 8.81 -8.71
CA LYS A 66 8.15 9.30 -9.23
C LYS A 66 9.29 8.69 -8.44
N THR A 67 10.46 8.53 -9.06
CA THR A 67 11.63 7.88 -8.45
C THR A 67 12.07 8.49 -7.11
N SER A 68 11.70 9.75 -6.82
CA SER A 68 11.95 10.40 -5.53
C SER A 68 11.11 9.87 -4.36
N GLN A 69 10.15 8.99 -4.61
CA GLN A 69 9.26 8.36 -3.61
C GLN A 69 9.65 6.89 -3.34
N LEU A 70 10.68 6.38 -4.05
CA LEU A 70 11.35 5.09 -3.82
C LEU A 70 12.53 5.27 -2.88
#